data_AF-A0A127SY15-F1
#
_entry.id   AF-A0A127SY15-F1
#
_cell.length_a   1.000
_cell.length_b   1.000
_cell.length_c   1.000
_cell.angle_alpha   90.00
_cell.angle_beta   90.00
_cell.angle_gamma   90.00
#
_symmetry.space_group_name_H-M   'P 1'
#
loop_
_entity.id
_entity.type
_entity.pdbx_description
1 polymer ?
#
loop_
_entity_poly.entity_id
_entity_poly.type
_entity_poly.pdbx_seq_one_letter_code
_entity_poly.pdbx_strand_id
1 'polypeptide(L)'
;NGMDNMYGLESLLDLCAVSIAADIVPIVGENRVLAYYGLKRLNSNPNVGFRSIIKLCGLSNNEITISDIIFKIGPRINASGRMESGTESVKLLVTKSSSEAYEISKRIDQYNKDRKELDRRSTEEANVIIENHKKQIQGKKPIVIYDENWHKGIIGIVASRLAELHFRPSVVLTYDADGIAIGSSRSVNGFDIYKAINENRDLLETF
;
A
#
# COMPACT_ATOMS: atom_id res chain seq x y z
N ASN A 1 -20.59 19.65 -0.18
CA ASN A 1 -19.31 19.02 -0.60
C ASN A 1 -18.90 19.52 -1.98
N GLY A 2 -19.12 20.80 -2.30
CA GLY A 2 -18.94 21.30 -3.68
C GLY A 2 -19.91 20.72 -4.73
N MET A 3 -20.71 19.72 -4.39
CA MET A 3 -21.55 18.94 -5.31
C MET A 3 -22.91 19.58 -5.65
N ASP A 4 -22.95 20.86 -6.04
CA ASP A 4 -24.20 21.51 -6.50
C ASP A 4 -24.09 22.14 -7.90
N ASN A 5 -23.03 21.87 -8.66
CA ASN A 5 -22.90 22.26 -10.07
C ASN A 5 -21.80 21.41 -10.76
N MET A 6 -21.64 21.53 -12.08
CA MET A 6 -20.57 20.88 -12.86
C MET A 6 -19.15 21.11 -12.26
N TYR A 7 -18.96 22.19 -11.51
CA TYR A 7 -17.77 22.52 -10.71
C TYR A 7 -17.49 21.58 -9.51
N GLY A 8 -18.47 20.78 -9.09
CA GLY A 8 -18.34 19.85 -7.97
C GLY A 8 -17.43 18.68 -8.28
N LEU A 9 -17.50 18.14 -9.50
CA LEU A 9 -16.67 17.01 -9.93
C LEU A 9 -15.20 17.42 -10.12
N GLU A 10 -14.94 18.63 -10.62
CA GLU A 10 -13.57 19.15 -10.75
C GLU A 10 -12.84 19.22 -9.40
N SER A 11 -13.58 19.53 -8.33
CA SER A 11 -13.03 19.60 -6.97
C SER A 11 -12.54 18.25 -6.43
N LEU A 12 -12.96 17.14 -7.04
CA LEU A 12 -12.60 15.76 -6.67
C LEU A 12 -11.44 15.21 -7.51
N LEU A 13 -10.96 15.94 -8.51
CA LEU A 13 -9.91 15.44 -9.41
C LEU A 13 -8.58 15.22 -8.69
N ASP A 14 -8.31 15.89 -7.57
CA ASP A 14 -7.14 15.62 -6.75
C ASP A 14 -7.16 14.18 -6.17
N LEU A 15 -8.35 13.66 -5.80
CA LEU A 15 -8.53 12.27 -5.40
C LEU A 15 -8.21 11.31 -6.55
N CYS A 16 -8.67 11.63 -7.76
CA CYS A 16 -8.38 10.83 -8.95
C CYS A 16 -6.88 10.78 -9.25
N ALA A 17 -6.19 11.93 -9.25
CA ALA A 17 -4.75 11.96 -9.48
C ALA A 17 -3.98 11.16 -8.41
N VAL A 18 -4.39 11.26 -7.15
CA VAL A 18 -3.74 10.50 -6.08
C VAL A 18 -3.99 9.00 -6.21
N SER A 19 -5.20 8.58 -6.52
CA SER A 19 -5.52 7.16 -6.75
C SER A 19 -4.76 6.59 -7.94
N ILE A 20 -4.78 7.27 -9.09
CA ILE A 20 -4.07 6.85 -10.32
C ILE A 20 -2.58 6.68 -10.05
N ALA A 21 -1.97 7.65 -9.38
CA ALA A 21 -0.55 7.60 -9.06
C ALA A 21 -0.23 6.54 -8.00
N ALA A 22 -1.03 6.45 -6.92
CA ALA A 22 -0.79 5.50 -5.83
C ALA A 22 -0.94 4.03 -6.26
N ASP A 23 -1.83 3.74 -7.20
CA ASP A 23 -2.03 2.40 -7.77
C ASP A 23 -1.06 2.07 -8.91
N ILE A 24 -0.23 3.04 -9.34
CA ILE A 24 0.79 2.87 -10.39
C ILE A 24 0.14 2.32 -11.69
N VAL A 25 -1.09 2.74 -11.98
CA VAL A 25 -1.77 2.35 -13.23
C VAL A 25 -1.21 3.14 -14.43
N PRO A 26 -1.30 2.61 -15.66
CA PRO A 26 -0.81 3.32 -16.84
C PRO A 26 -1.44 4.72 -16.99
N ILE A 27 -0.61 5.76 -17.04
CA ILE A 27 -1.03 7.16 -17.23
C ILE A 27 -1.15 7.46 -18.73
N VAL A 28 -2.14 6.83 -19.35
CA VAL A 28 -2.52 6.97 -20.76
C VAL A 28 -4.02 7.22 -20.88
N GLY A 29 -4.50 7.68 -22.04
CA GLY A 29 -5.93 7.90 -22.29
C GLY A 29 -6.62 8.72 -21.19
N GLU A 30 -7.69 8.16 -20.62
CA GLU A 30 -8.48 8.79 -19.56
C GLU A 30 -7.67 9.03 -18.27
N ASN A 31 -6.85 8.05 -17.85
CA ASN A 31 -5.98 8.21 -16.68
C ASN A 31 -5.03 9.39 -16.84
N ARG A 32 -4.53 9.64 -18.05
CA ARG A 32 -3.68 10.80 -18.33
C ARG A 32 -4.43 12.11 -18.16
N VAL A 33 -5.67 12.20 -18.65
CA VAL A 33 -6.50 13.41 -18.53
C VAL A 33 -6.83 13.68 -17.06
N LEU A 34 -7.30 12.66 -16.34
CA LEU A 34 -7.65 12.76 -14.92
C LEU A 34 -6.44 13.10 -14.06
N ALA A 35 -5.30 12.44 -14.27
CA ALA A 35 -4.06 12.75 -13.55
C ALA A 35 -3.57 14.17 -13.84
N TYR A 36 -3.66 14.64 -15.08
CA TYR A 36 -3.23 15.99 -15.46
C TYR A 36 -4.03 17.08 -14.74
N TYR A 37 -5.37 17.03 -14.83
CA TYR A 37 -6.22 18.03 -14.18
C TYR A 37 -6.25 17.87 -12.66
N GLY A 38 -6.16 16.63 -12.16
CA GLY A 38 -6.07 16.36 -10.74
C GLY A 38 -4.76 16.86 -10.12
N LEU A 39 -3.63 16.73 -10.81
CA LEU A 39 -2.35 17.28 -10.36
C LEU A 39 -2.36 18.81 -10.33
N LYS A 40 -3.00 19.45 -11.32
CA LYS A 40 -3.25 20.91 -11.30
C LYS A 40 -4.10 21.30 -10.10
N ARG A 41 -5.15 20.55 -9.80
CA ARG A 41 -6.00 20.79 -8.62
C ARG A 41 -5.21 20.63 -7.32
N LEU A 42 -4.43 19.56 -7.20
CA LEU A 42 -3.61 19.24 -6.04
C LEU A 42 -2.55 20.33 -5.75
N ASN A 43 -2.02 20.97 -6.79
CA ASN A 43 -1.04 22.06 -6.68
C ASN A 43 -1.65 23.44 -6.43
N SER A 44 -2.88 23.68 -6.89
CA SER A 44 -3.51 25.02 -6.81
C SER A 44 -4.44 25.18 -5.61
N ASN A 45 -5.34 24.23 -5.40
CA ASN A 45 -6.33 24.27 -4.32
C ASN A 45 -6.74 22.85 -3.91
N PRO A 46 -5.82 22.05 -3.32
CA PRO A 46 -6.13 20.72 -2.85
C PRO A 46 -7.20 20.74 -1.76
N ASN A 47 -7.94 19.63 -1.61
CA ASN A 47 -8.86 19.45 -0.49
C ASN A 47 -8.13 19.51 0.88
N VAL A 48 -8.92 19.67 1.96
CA VAL A 48 -8.38 19.90 3.31
C VAL A 48 -7.47 18.75 3.77
N GLY A 49 -7.83 17.51 3.45
CA GLY A 49 -7.05 16.33 3.77
C GLY A 49 -5.68 16.33 3.09
N PHE A 50 -5.65 16.57 1.77
CA PHE A 50 -4.40 16.65 1.03
C PHE A 50 -3.53 17.83 1.45
N ARG A 51 -4.11 19.00 1.73
CA ARG A 51 -3.34 20.13 2.32
C ARG A 51 -2.57 19.71 3.56
N SER A 52 -3.23 18.97 4.44
CA SER A 52 -2.63 18.49 5.68
C SER A 52 -1.52 17.46 5.44
N ILE A 53 -1.75 16.45 4.60
CA ILE A 53 -0.71 15.46 4.26
C ILE A 53 0.47 16.09 3.53
N ILE A 54 0.24 16.99 2.57
CA ILE A 54 1.29 17.70 1.82
C ILE A 54 2.21 18.43 2.80
N LYS A 55 1.63 19.11 3.80
CA LYS A 55 2.38 19.78 4.86
C LYS A 55 3.21 18.81 5.68
N LEU A 56 2.64 17.68 6.12
CA LEU A 56 3.39 16.67 6.88
C LEU A 56 4.50 15.99 6.05
N CYS A 57 4.31 15.89 4.73
CA CYS A 57 5.33 15.38 3.82
C CYS A 57 6.47 16.38 3.58
N GLY A 58 6.39 17.61 4.10
CA GLY A 58 7.37 18.68 3.84
C GLY A 58 7.33 19.19 2.40
N LEU A 59 6.18 19.10 1.74
CA LEU A 59 6.03 19.40 0.31
C LEU A 59 5.39 20.78 0.03
N SER A 60 5.07 21.57 1.06
CA SER A 60 4.30 22.82 0.93
C SER A 60 4.90 23.89 0.01
N ASN A 61 6.21 23.85 -0.22
CA ASN A 61 6.93 24.86 -1.01
C ASN A 61 7.31 24.36 -2.41
N ASN A 62 6.86 23.18 -2.80
CA ASN A 62 7.21 22.54 -4.06
C ASN A 62 5.97 22.32 -4.91
N GLU A 63 6.16 22.31 -6.23
CA GLU A 63 5.17 21.73 -7.13
C GLU A 63 5.13 20.21 -6.90
N ILE A 64 3.98 19.71 -6.49
CA ILE A 64 3.72 18.29 -6.28
C ILE A 64 3.75 17.59 -7.64
N THR A 65 4.59 16.57 -7.73
CA THR A 65 4.71 15.71 -8.91
C THR A 65 4.00 14.37 -8.70
N ILE A 66 3.81 13.61 -9.79
CA ILE A 66 3.37 12.20 -9.71
C ILE A 66 4.31 11.37 -8.83
N SER A 67 5.61 11.64 -8.91
CA SER A 67 6.64 10.97 -8.08
C SER A 67 6.42 11.23 -6.59
N ASP A 68 6.14 12.48 -6.20
CA ASP A 68 5.83 12.81 -4.81
C ASP A 68 4.58 12.09 -4.32
N ILE A 69 3.58 11.92 -5.18
CA ILE A 69 2.39 11.14 -4.83
C ILE A 69 2.77 9.68 -4.58
N ILE A 70 3.47 9.04 -5.52
CA ILE A 70 3.87 7.62 -5.45
C ILE A 70 4.71 7.33 -4.21
N PHE A 71 5.69 8.19 -3.90
CA PHE A 71 6.69 7.88 -2.88
C PHE A 71 6.44 8.53 -1.52
N LYS A 72 5.59 9.56 -1.44
CA LYS A 72 5.35 10.30 -0.18
C LYS A 72 3.90 10.30 0.26
N ILE A 73 2.95 10.63 -0.62
CA ILE A 73 1.53 10.79 -0.26
C ILE A 73 0.80 9.44 -0.22
N GLY A 74 0.84 8.68 -1.32
CA GLY A 74 0.19 7.38 -1.45
C GLY A 74 0.59 6.39 -0.35
N PRO A 75 1.89 6.23 -0.01
CA PRO A 75 2.32 5.32 1.06
C PRO A 75 1.72 5.63 2.43
N ARG A 76 1.42 6.91 2.71
CA ARG A 76 0.77 7.32 3.97
C ARG A 76 -0.69 6.93 3.99
N ILE A 77 -1.43 7.29 2.95
CA ILE A 77 -2.85 6.91 2.81
C ILE A 77 -3.00 5.38 2.91
N ASN A 78 -2.16 4.64 2.19
CA ASN A 78 -2.22 3.18 2.19
C ASN A 78 -1.78 2.55 3.53
N ALA A 79 -0.96 3.23 4.33
CA ALA A 79 -0.53 2.72 5.63
C ALA A 79 -1.71 2.56 6.60
N SER A 80 -2.73 3.42 6.52
CA SER A 80 -3.91 3.32 7.37
C SER A 80 -4.69 2.02 7.15
N GLY A 81 -4.77 1.51 5.92
CA GLY A 81 -5.43 0.22 5.63
C GLY A 81 -4.57 -1.00 5.93
N ARG A 82 -3.24 -0.83 6.02
CA ARG A 82 -2.32 -1.92 6.39
C ARG A 82 -2.19 -2.07 7.90
N MET A 83 -2.17 -0.94 8.61
CA MET A 83 -1.98 -0.92 10.06
C MET A 83 -3.31 -1.00 10.81
N GLU A 84 -4.40 -0.50 10.22
CA GLU A 84 -5.73 -0.40 10.82
C GLU A 84 -6.82 -0.73 9.77
N SER A 85 -8.03 -0.17 9.91
CA SER A 85 -9.17 -0.41 9.02
C SER A 85 -9.27 0.51 7.79
N GLY A 86 -8.29 1.39 7.53
CA GLY A 86 -8.31 2.36 6.42
C GLY A 86 -9.32 3.51 6.57
N THR A 87 -10.22 3.43 7.55
CA THR A 87 -11.27 4.42 7.85
C THR A 87 -10.71 5.83 8.12
N GLU A 88 -9.55 5.92 8.77
CA GLU A 88 -8.88 7.20 9.03
C GLU A 88 -8.47 7.91 7.73
N SER A 89 -8.05 7.17 6.69
CA SER A 89 -7.75 7.78 5.38
C SER A 89 -9.00 8.33 4.71
N VAL A 90 -10.11 7.59 4.75
CA VAL A 90 -11.39 8.09 4.24
C VAL A 90 -11.80 9.35 4.99
N LYS A 91 -11.74 9.31 6.33
CA LYS A 91 -12.08 10.44 7.21
C LYS A 91 -11.23 11.67 6.90
N LEU A 92 -9.93 11.49 6.66
CA LEU A 92 -9.04 12.57 6.24
C LEU A 92 -9.46 13.18 4.89
N LEU A 93 -9.78 12.34 3.90
CA LEU A 93 -10.06 12.81 2.54
C LEU A 93 -11.41 13.51 2.42
N VAL A 94 -12.35 13.23 3.34
CA VAL A 94 -13.70 13.83 3.33
C VAL A 94 -13.91 14.95 4.36
N THR A 95 -13.00 15.15 5.31
CA THR A 95 -13.15 16.20 6.33
C THR A 95 -13.05 17.60 5.71
N LYS A 96 -13.76 18.55 6.33
CA LYS A 96 -13.70 19.99 6.02
C LYS A 96 -12.97 20.79 7.10
N SER A 97 -12.63 20.16 8.22
CA SER A 97 -11.99 20.82 9.35
C SER A 97 -10.47 20.70 9.24
N SER A 98 -9.78 21.83 9.13
CA SER A 98 -8.31 21.85 9.07
C SER A 98 -7.66 21.30 10.33
N SER A 99 -8.26 21.52 11.51
CA SER A 99 -7.74 20.97 12.77
C SER A 99 -7.90 19.45 12.82
N GLU A 100 -9.07 18.95 12.43
CA GLU A 100 -9.31 17.50 12.36
C GLU A 100 -8.39 16.82 11.35
N ALA A 101 -8.25 17.41 10.16
CA ALA A 101 -7.35 16.90 9.12
C ALA A 101 -5.91 16.81 9.63
N TYR A 102 -5.44 17.79 10.40
CA TYR A 102 -4.10 17.77 10.98
C TYR A 102 -3.91 16.63 11.98
N GLU A 103 -4.87 16.42 12.88
CA GLU A 103 -4.81 15.31 13.84
C GLU A 103 -4.84 13.93 13.15
N ILE A 104 -5.73 13.74 12.18
CA ILE A 104 -5.80 12.49 11.41
C ILE A 104 -4.50 12.28 10.62
N SER A 105 -3.99 13.32 9.97
CA SER A 105 -2.77 13.22 9.17
C SER A 105 -1.56 12.82 10.02
N LYS A 106 -1.47 13.30 11.27
CA LYS A 106 -0.41 12.88 12.21
C LYS A 106 -0.49 11.40 12.53
N ARG A 107 -1.69 10.86 12.78
CA ARG A 107 -1.88 9.42 13.00
C ARG A 107 -1.51 8.61 11.76
N ILE A 108 -1.94 9.05 10.57
CA ILE A 108 -1.59 8.40 9.30
C ILE A 108 -0.08 8.42 9.05
N ASP A 109 0.61 9.52 9.36
CA ASP A 109 2.08 9.59 9.26
C ASP A 109 2.74 8.61 10.24
N GLN A 110 2.21 8.47 11.46
CA GLN A 110 2.68 7.49 12.43
C GLN A 110 2.48 6.06 11.93
N TYR A 111 1.29 5.71 11.43
CA TYR A 111 1.03 4.40 10.82
C TYR A 111 2.02 4.08 9.70
N ASN A 112 2.37 5.07 8.88
CA ASN A 112 3.36 4.85 7.82
C ASN A 112 4.78 4.63 8.36
N LYS A 113 5.17 5.27 9.46
CA LYS A 113 6.45 5.03 10.13
C LYS A 113 6.49 3.63 10.74
N ASP A 114 5.45 3.26 11.49
CA ASP A 114 5.34 1.95 12.14
C ASP A 114 5.34 0.84 11.08
N ARG A 115 4.56 1.02 10.01
CA ARG A 115 4.53 0.11 8.86
C ARG A 115 5.92 -0.06 8.26
N LYS A 116 6.67 1.01 8.03
CA LYS A 116 8.03 0.93 7.44
C LYS A 116 9.00 0.18 8.36
N GLU A 117 8.89 0.38 9.67
CA GLU A 117 9.74 -0.32 10.63
C GLU A 117 9.40 -1.82 10.69
N LEU A 118 8.11 -2.16 10.72
CA LEU A 118 7.67 -3.55 10.62
C LEU A 118 8.09 -4.20 9.29
N ASP A 119 7.92 -3.50 8.16
CA ASP A 119 8.38 -3.95 6.85
C ASP A 119 9.88 -4.29 6.89
N ARG A 120 10.71 -3.41 7.49
CA ARG A 120 12.15 -3.61 7.61
C ARG A 120 12.47 -4.84 8.46
N ARG A 121 11.94 -4.89 9.68
CA ARG A 121 12.16 -5.99 10.63
C ARG A 121 11.73 -7.35 10.07
N SER A 122 10.50 -7.45 9.56
CA SER A 122 9.98 -8.72 9.03
C SER A 122 10.73 -9.17 7.77
N THR A 123 11.27 -8.25 6.96
CA THR A 123 12.13 -8.63 5.82
C THR A 123 13.47 -9.18 6.30
N GLU A 124 14.07 -8.59 7.33
CA GLU A 124 15.32 -9.08 7.93
C GLU A 124 15.12 -10.48 8.55
N GLU A 125 14.05 -10.67 9.32
CA GLU A 125 13.66 -11.96 9.89
C GLU A 125 13.43 -13.02 8.79
N ALA A 126 12.71 -12.67 7.73
CA ALA A 126 12.48 -13.56 6.59
C ALA A 126 13.79 -14.00 5.91
N ASN A 127 14.74 -13.08 5.71
CA ASN A 127 16.05 -13.39 5.15
C ASN A 127 16.85 -14.33 6.06
N VAL A 128 16.80 -14.13 7.38
CA VAL A 128 17.44 -15.04 8.35
C VAL A 128 16.84 -16.44 8.28
N ILE A 129 15.51 -16.56 8.19
CA ILE A 129 14.83 -17.86 8.01
C ILE A 129 15.35 -18.56 6.76
N ILE A 130 15.43 -17.84 5.63
CA ILE A 130 15.89 -18.40 4.35
C ILE A 130 17.35 -18.85 4.42
N GLU A 131 18.24 -18.03 4.97
CA GLU A 131 19.66 -18.38 5.10
C GLU A 131 19.88 -19.58 6.03
N ASN A 132 19.14 -19.67 7.14
CA ASN A 132 19.20 -20.81 8.05
C ASN A 132 18.74 -22.13 7.39
N HIS A 133 17.84 -22.04 6.41
CA HIS A 133 17.27 -23.18 5.70
C HIS A 133 17.81 -23.35 4.27
N LYS A 134 18.92 -22.67 3.92
CA LYS A 134 19.49 -22.63 2.57
C LYS A 134 19.75 -24.01 1.96
N LYS A 135 20.08 -25.00 2.79
CA LYS A 135 20.28 -26.40 2.35
C LYS A 135 18.98 -27.09 1.93
N GLN A 136 17.84 -26.73 2.50
CA GLN A 136 16.53 -27.27 2.14
C GLN A 136 15.88 -26.45 1.02
N ILE A 137 16.15 -25.15 0.96
CA ILE A 137 15.67 -24.20 -0.06
C ILE A 137 16.57 -24.25 -1.32
N GLN A 138 16.91 -25.46 -1.79
CA GLN A 138 17.69 -25.66 -3.00
C GLN A 138 16.84 -25.64 -4.27
N GLY A 139 17.44 -25.18 -5.37
CA GLY A 139 16.81 -25.15 -6.69
C GLY A 139 15.79 -24.02 -6.88
N LYS A 140 14.87 -24.21 -7.83
CA LYS A 140 13.87 -23.20 -8.26
C LYS A 140 12.50 -23.37 -7.59
N LYS A 141 12.42 -24.01 -6.42
CA LYS A 141 11.15 -24.24 -5.73
C LYS A 141 10.50 -22.92 -5.26
N PRO A 142 9.19 -22.83 -5.07
CA PRO A 142 8.60 -21.70 -4.36
C PRO A 142 9.20 -21.51 -2.96
N ILE A 143 9.22 -20.28 -2.46
CA ILE A 143 9.56 -19.95 -1.07
C ILE A 143 8.25 -19.89 -0.29
N VAL A 144 8.14 -20.67 0.77
CA VAL A 144 6.99 -20.62 1.69
C VAL A 144 7.55 -20.45 3.09
N ILE A 145 7.22 -19.35 3.74
CA ILE A 145 7.68 -19.03 5.10
C ILE A 145 6.52 -18.57 5.96
N TYR A 146 6.68 -18.75 7.26
CA TYR A 146 5.67 -18.49 8.27
C TYR A 146 6.32 -17.89 9.52
N ASP A 147 5.66 -16.90 10.12
CA ASP A 147 5.96 -16.40 11.47
C ASP A 147 4.67 -15.87 12.11
N GLU A 148 4.37 -16.30 13.33
CA GLU A 148 3.20 -15.87 14.10
C GLU A 148 3.28 -14.42 14.59
N ASN A 149 4.48 -13.85 14.68
CA ASN A 149 4.71 -12.50 15.16
C ASN A 149 4.65 -11.45 14.04
N TRP A 150 4.38 -11.87 12.81
CA TRP A 150 4.25 -10.97 11.67
C TRP A 150 2.86 -10.36 11.61
N HIS A 151 2.82 -9.06 11.30
CA HIS A 151 1.56 -8.36 11.18
C HIS A 151 0.91 -8.66 9.82
N LYS A 152 -0.38 -9.00 9.81
CA LYS A 152 -1.15 -9.33 8.58
C LYS A 152 -1.07 -8.26 7.47
N GLY A 153 -0.96 -6.99 7.84
CA GLY A 153 -0.82 -5.89 6.87
C GLY A 153 0.53 -5.81 6.15
N ILE A 154 1.52 -6.58 6.63
CA ILE A 154 2.94 -6.53 6.24
C ILE A 154 3.34 -7.74 5.40
N ILE A 155 2.75 -8.92 5.62
CA ILE A 155 3.13 -10.17 4.94
C ILE A 155 3.16 -10.06 3.41
N GLY A 156 2.30 -9.22 2.82
CA GLY A 156 2.28 -9.00 1.37
C GLY A 156 3.44 -8.16 0.83
N ILE A 157 4.00 -7.28 1.65
CA ILE A 157 5.22 -6.52 1.31
C ILE A 157 6.43 -7.44 1.40
N VAL A 158 6.49 -8.28 2.44
CA VAL A 158 7.54 -9.29 2.60
C VAL A 158 7.50 -10.27 1.42
N ALA A 159 6.33 -10.79 1.05
CA ALA A 159 6.19 -11.69 -0.09
C ALA A 159 6.68 -11.07 -1.41
N SER A 160 6.42 -9.78 -1.64
CA SER A 160 6.91 -9.07 -2.83
C SER A 160 8.43 -8.99 -2.84
N ARG A 161 9.02 -8.58 -1.71
CA ARG A 161 10.48 -8.45 -1.58
C ARG A 161 11.19 -9.78 -1.77
N LEU A 162 10.65 -10.86 -1.22
CA LEU A 162 11.22 -12.20 -1.40
C LEU A 162 11.14 -12.66 -2.85
N ALA A 163 10.01 -12.42 -3.52
CA ALA A 163 9.85 -12.76 -4.93
C ALA A 163 10.83 -11.98 -5.82
N GLU A 164 11.04 -10.70 -5.54
CA GLU A 164 12.00 -9.84 -6.24
C GLU A 164 13.45 -10.25 -5.96
N LEU A 165 13.83 -10.45 -4.70
CA LEU A 165 15.20 -10.74 -4.28
C LEU A 165 15.67 -12.12 -4.75
N HIS A 166 14.80 -13.13 -4.65
CA HIS A 166 15.15 -14.52 -4.97
C HIS A 166 14.68 -14.97 -6.36
N PHE A 167 13.93 -14.13 -7.08
CA PHE A 167 13.35 -14.46 -8.39
C PHE A 167 12.52 -15.75 -8.37
N ARG A 168 11.76 -15.95 -7.29
CA ARG A 168 10.99 -17.18 -7.01
C ARG A 168 9.58 -16.85 -6.53
N PRO A 169 8.55 -17.64 -6.89
CA PRO A 169 7.23 -17.48 -6.30
C PRO A 169 7.33 -17.57 -4.78
N SER A 170 6.71 -16.65 -4.06
CA SER A 170 6.85 -16.52 -2.61
C SER A 170 5.49 -16.46 -1.94
N VAL A 171 5.33 -17.21 -0.86
CA VAL A 171 4.17 -17.23 0.02
C VAL A 171 4.63 -16.95 1.44
N VAL A 172 4.02 -15.95 2.07
CA VAL A 172 4.32 -15.53 3.44
C VAL A 172 3.05 -15.67 4.26
N LEU A 173 3.13 -16.42 5.36
CA LEU A 173 2.01 -16.77 6.22
C LEU A 173 2.18 -16.16 7.61
N THR A 174 1.07 -15.87 8.27
CA THR A 174 0.98 -15.52 9.70
C THR A 174 -0.39 -15.91 10.25
N TYR A 175 -0.62 -15.79 11.56
CA TYR A 175 -1.95 -15.98 12.14
C TYR A 175 -2.78 -14.68 12.10
N ASP A 176 -4.08 -14.84 11.90
CA ASP A 176 -5.04 -13.79 12.20
C ASP A 176 -5.45 -13.80 13.69
N ALA A 177 -6.43 -12.95 14.04
CA ALA A 177 -6.89 -12.82 15.42
C ALA A 177 -7.65 -14.05 15.94
N ASP A 178 -8.18 -14.88 15.04
CA ASP A 178 -8.97 -16.07 15.34
C ASP A 178 -8.09 -17.35 15.34
N GLY A 179 -6.77 -17.20 15.10
CA GLY A 179 -5.81 -18.29 15.07
C GLY A 179 -5.77 -19.05 13.74
N ILE A 180 -6.38 -18.52 12.68
CA ILE A 180 -6.35 -19.08 11.33
C ILE A 180 -5.14 -18.52 10.58
N ALA A 181 -4.39 -19.41 9.92
CA ALA A 181 -3.24 -18.97 9.11
C ALA A 181 -3.72 -18.24 7.86
N ILE A 182 -3.30 -17.00 7.70
CA ILE A 182 -3.55 -16.16 6.53
C ILE A 182 -2.26 -15.94 5.76
N GLY A 183 -2.38 -15.80 4.44
CA GLY A 183 -1.23 -15.75 3.54
C GLY A 183 -1.29 -14.63 2.53
N SER A 184 -0.12 -14.12 2.15
CA SER A 184 0.04 -13.35 0.92
C SER A 184 1.02 -14.05 -0.01
N SER A 185 0.65 -14.11 -1.28
CA SER A 185 1.43 -14.76 -2.33
C SER A 185 1.88 -13.75 -3.39
N ARG A 186 3.07 -13.97 -3.96
CA ARG A 186 3.62 -13.18 -5.08
C ARG A 186 4.27 -14.12 -6.08
N SER A 187 3.88 -13.95 -7.35
CA SER A 187 4.44 -14.76 -8.43
C SER A 187 5.65 -14.08 -9.08
N VAL A 188 6.31 -14.83 -9.96
CA VAL A 188 7.32 -14.36 -10.90
C VAL A 188 6.92 -14.75 -12.32
N ASN A 189 7.57 -14.16 -13.32
CA ASN A 189 7.25 -14.44 -14.71
C ASN A 189 7.40 -15.95 -15.03
N GLY A 190 6.43 -16.51 -15.74
CA GLY A 190 6.40 -17.93 -16.10
C GLY A 190 5.91 -18.87 -15.00
N PHE A 191 5.41 -18.37 -13.87
CA PHE A 191 4.78 -19.18 -12.84
C PHE A 191 3.36 -18.69 -12.53
N ASP A 192 2.39 -19.60 -12.57
CA ASP A 192 1.01 -19.32 -12.17
C ASP A 192 0.82 -19.71 -10.70
N ILE A 193 0.97 -18.72 -9.82
CA ILE A 193 0.84 -18.94 -8.37
C ILE A 193 -0.61 -19.24 -7.97
N TYR A 194 -1.59 -18.72 -8.71
CA TYR A 194 -3.00 -18.98 -8.42
C TYR A 194 -3.31 -20.45 -8.68
N LYS A 195 -2.87 -20.99 -9.83
CA LYS A 195 -3.01 -22.41 -10.14
C LYS A 195 -2.33 -23.28 -9.09
N ALA A 196 -1.12 -22.95 -8.67
CA ALA A 196 -0.40 -23.70 -7.64
C ALA A 196 -1.13 -23.70 -6.28
N ILE A 197 -1.70 -22.57 -5.87
CA ILE A 197 -2.53 -22.48 -4.65
C ILE A 197 -3.81 -23.32 -4.83
N ASN A 198 -4.45 -23.25 -5.99
CA ASN A 198 -5.67 -24.01 -6.27
C ASN A 198 -5.46 -25.53 -6.30
N GLU A 199 -4.30 -26.00 -6.72
CA GLU A 199 -3.92 -27.43 -6.61
C GLU A 199 -3.80 -27.91 -5.15
N ASN A 200 -3.77 -27.00 -4.18
CA ASN A 200 -3.73 -27.28 -2.74
C ASN A 200 -5.00 -26.77 -2.02
N ARG A 201 -6.15 -26.69 -2.72
CA ARG A 201 -7.42 -26.18 -2.17
C ARG A 201 -7.87 -26.93 -0.91
N ASP A 202 -7.56 -28.22 -0.81
CA ASP A 202 -7.89 -29.09 0.31
C ASP A 202 -7.21 -28.66 1.63
N LEU A 203 -6.12 -27.88 1.55
CA LEU A 203 -5.41 -27.35 2.71
C LEU A 203 -5.91 -25.95 3.15
N LEU A 204 -6.84 -25.34 2.41
CA LEU A 204 -7.19 -23.93 2.52
C LEU A 204 -8.69 -23.74 2.81
N GLU A 205 -9.01 -22.90 3.79
CA GLU A 205 -10.41 -22.50 4.00
C GLU A 205 -10.90 -21.60 2.85
N THR A 206 -10.07 -20.63 2.45
CA THR A 206 -10.35 -19.69 1.34
C THR A 206 -9.04 -19.18 0.71
N PHE A 207 -9.12 -18.71 -0.54
CA PHE A 207 -8.07 -17.93 -1.23
C PHE A 207 -8.65 -17.26 -2.49
#